data_AF-A0AA36I578-F1
#
_entry.id   AF-A0AA36I578-F1
#
_cell.length_a   1.000
_cell.length_b   1.000
_cell.length_c   1.000
_cell.angle_alpha   90.00
_cell.angle_beta   90.00
_cell.angle_gamma   90.00
#
_symmetry.space_group_name_H-M   'P 1'
#
loop_
_entity.id
_entity.type
_entity.pdbx_description
1 polymer ?
#
loop_
_entity_poly.entity_id
_entity_poly.type
_entity_poly.pdbx_seq_one_letter_code
_entity_poly.pdbx_strand_id
1 'polypeptide(L)'
;MLARRAQLFRTRTSTEPANLETPEFLSVRSFPPLTWVVEDFVQEMPEDYAHAEDPATSWLRSYLSHVNDSSGEEVHILSKLYSDVKVKTLFLPATSKSDLQDLSRLQWDQLTPEFKQELGDLKRHVLESLHARSFEGEPMNGRTLERSLRFIVQGLQRGMFHELPSLWATWTQQVAEMSLQACWQRFSDNSLGK
;
A
#
# COMPACT_ATOMS: atom_id res chain seq x y z
N MET A 1 -7.52 3.03 -8.50
CA MET A 1 -6.24 3.77 -8.70
C MET A 1 -5.08 3.27 -7.84
N LEU A 2 -5.30 2.79 -6.60
CA LEU A 2 -4.22 2.25 -5.73
C LEU A 2 -3.61 0.93 -6.22
N ALA A 3 -4.41 0.01 -6.75
CA ALA A 3 -3.91 -1.28 -7.25
C ALA A 3 -2.97 -1.14 -8.47
N ARG A 4 -3.20 -0.15 -9.35
CA ARG A 4 -2.27 0.20 -10.45
C ARG A 4 -0.97 0.85 -9.93
N ARG A 5 -1.03 1.55 -8.79
CA ARG A 5 0.15 2.06 -8.08
C ARG A 5 0.95 0.93 -7.43
N ALA A 6 0.28 -0.09 -6.90
CA ALA A 6 0.91 -1.30 -6.38
C ALA A 6 1.65 -2.09 -7.48
N GLN A 7 1.09 -2.18 -8.69
CA GLN A 7 1.73 -2.86 -9.83
C GLN A 7 3.06 -2.23 -10.27
N LEU A 8 3.27 -0.93 -10.04
CA LEU A 8 4.54 -0.27 -10.31
C LEU A 8 5.64 -0.63 -9.29
N PHE A 9 5.26 -1.12 -8.10
CA PHE A 9 6.25 -1.72 -7.19
C PHE A 9 6.81 -3.03 -7.79
N ARG A 10 6.01 -3.76 -8.58
CA ARG A 10 6.36 -5.08 -9.13
C ARG A 10 7.45 -5.02 -10.21
N THR A 11 7.47 -3.99 -11.05
CA THR A 11 8.47 -3.88 -12.14
C THR A 11 9.87 -3.54 -11.65
N ARG A 12 10.06 -3.20 -10.36
CA ARG A 12 11.40 -2.96 -9.78
C ARG A 12 11.75 -3.83 -8.57
N THR A 13 10.79 -4.49 -7.92
CA THR A 13 11.14 -5.54 -6.95
C THR A 13 11.63 -6.83 -7.61
N SER A 14 11.54 -6.95 -8.95
CA SER A 14 12.20 -8.04 -9.68
C SER A 14 13.71 -7.84 -9.87
N THR A 15 14.26 -6.69 -9.47
CA THR A 15 15.70 -6.57 -9.21
C THR A 15 15.91 -6.75 -7.71
N GLU A 16 16.04 -8.00 -7.29
CA GLU A 16 16.82 -8.29 -6.09
C GLU A 16 18.17 -7.58 -6.22
N PRO A 17 18.62 -6.77 -5.23
CA PRO A 17 20.03 -6.65 -5.02
C PRO A 17 20.47 -7.98 -4.40
N ALA A 18 20.89 -8.91 -5.24
CA ALA A 18 21.81 -9.94 -4.82
C ALA A 18 23.01 -9.22 -4.15
N ASN A 19 23.25 -9.53 -2.87
CA ASN A 19 24.45 -9.20 -2.07
C ASN A 19 24.53 -7.89 -1.25
N LEU A 20 23.42 -7.36 -0.74
CA LEU A 20 23.47 -6.54 0.48
C LEU A 20 22.57 -7.19 1.52
N GLU A 21 23.12 -7.54 2.69
CA GLU A 21 22.37 -7.97 3.87
C GLU A 21 21.40 -6.86 4.25
N THR A 22 20.21 -6.84 3.65
CA THR A 22 19.14 -5.93 4.02
C THR A 22 18.75 -6.30 5.45
N PRO A 23 18.86 -5.37 6.41
CA PRO A 23 18.49 -5.65 7.79
C PRO A 23 17.08 -6.23 7.87
N GLU A 24 16.86 -7.18 8.78
CA GLU A 24 15.60 -7.94 8.90
C GLU A 24 14.37 -7.02 8.94
N PHE A 25 14.46 -5.87 9.62
CA PHE A 25 13.37 -4.89 9.73
C PHE A 25 13.00 -4.17 8.42
N LEU A 26 13.80 -4.30 7.37
CA LEU A 26 13.50 -3.85 6.00
C LEU A 26 13.02 -4.99 5.11
N SER A 27 13.07 -6.23 5.59
CA SER A 27 12.51 -7.38 4.89
C SER A 27 11.00 -7.29 4.88
N VAL A 28 10.41 -7.59 3.71
CA VAL A 28 8.96 -7.68 3.53
C VAL A 28 8.31 -8.65 4.52
N ARG A 29 9.02 -9.71 4.92
CA ARG A 29 8.54 -10.69 5.91
C ARG A 29 8.38 -10.11 7.33
N SER A 30 9.00 -8.95 7.60
CA SER A 30 8.96 -8.28 8.90
C SER A 30 7.93 -7.14 8.96
N PHE A 31 7.11 -6.97 7.91
CA PHE A 31 6.11 -5.91 7.87
C PHE A 31 4.99 -6.22 8.85
N PRO A 32 4.53 -5.22 9.62
CA PRO A 32 3.43 -5.41 10.55
C PRO A 32 2.12 -5.68 9.79
N PRO A 33 1.11 -6.28 10.45
CA PRO A 33 -0.24 -6.36 9.90
C PRO A 33 -0.73 -5.00 9.39
N LEU A 34 -1.37 -4.98 8.22
CA LEU A 34 -1.92 -3.78 7.63
C LEU A 34 -3.40 -3.65 7.99
N THR A 35 -3.74 -2.59 8.73
CA THR A 35 -5.15 -2.15 8.86
C THR A 35 -5.38 -0.98 7.91
N TRP A 36 -6.22 -1.18 6.90
CA TRP A 36 -6.65 -0.15 5.97
C TRP A 36 -7.95 0.47 6.46
N VAL A 37 -7.89 1.73 6.87
CA VAL A 37 -9.07 2.53 7.22
C VAL A 37 -9.57 3.28 6.00
N VAL A 38 -10.84 3.10 5.64
CA VAL A 38 -11.51 3.80 4.55
C VAL A 38 -12.49 4.81 5.16
N GLU A 39 -12.11 6.08 5.11
CA GLU A 39 -12.92 7.19 5.60
C GLU A 39 -14.00 7.60 4.59
N ASP A 40 -15.04 8.28 5.09
CA ASP A 40 -16.20 8.77 4.33
C ASP A 40 -16.87 7.68 3.48
N PHE A 41 -16.95 6.48 4.04
CA PHE A 41 -17.52 5.32 3.36
C PHE A 41 -19.04 5.35 3.41
N VAL A 42 -19.66 5.86 2.34
CA VAL A 42 -21.12 6.04 2.23
C VAL A 42 -21.83 4.98 1.39
N GLN A 43 -21.09 3.99 0.88
CA GLN A 43 -21.68 2.92 0.08
C GLN A 43 -22.26 1.85 1.01
N GLU A 44 -23.39 1.26 0.63
CA GLU A 44 -23.87 0.05 1.28
C GLU A 44 -23.02 -1.15 0.83
N MET A 45 -22.67 -2.02 1.78
CA MET A 45 -21.98 -3.27 1.45
C MET A 45 -22.89 -4.11 0.56
N PRO A 46 -22.41 -4.63 -0.59
CA PRO A 46 -23.22 -5.53 -1.43
C PRO A 46 -23.67 -6.76 -0.63
N GLU A 47 -24.89 -7.23 -0.88
CA GLU A 47 -25.50 -8.37 -0.15
C GLU A 47 -24.60 -9.62 -0.16
N ASP A 48 -23.88 -9.85 -1.26
CA ASP A 48 -22.94 -10.95 -1.44
C ASP A 48 -21.86 -11.02 -0.34
N TYR A 49 -21.50 -9.87 0.24
CA TYR A 49 -20.47 -9.76 1.29
C TYR A 49 -21.06 -9.44 2.66
N ALA A 50 -22.34 -9.06 2.75
CA ALA A 50 -22.99 -8.67 4.00
C ALA A 50 -23.01 -9.80 5.05
N HIS A 51 -22.99 -11.06 4.59
CA HIS A 51 -22.95 -12.24 5.46
C HIS A 51 -21.53 -12.75 5.79
N ALA A 52 -20.50 -12.14 5.23
CA ALA A 52 -19.13 -12.51 5.57
C ALA A 52 -18.79 -12.09 7.00
N GLU A 53 -17.89 -12.83 7.66
CA GLU A 53 -17.37 -12.45 8.98
C GLU A 53 -16.68 -11.07 8.96
N ASP A 54 -16.07 -10.72 7.81
CA ASP A 54 -15.41 -9.44 7.58
C ASP A 54 -15.81 -8.88 6.19
N PRO A 55 -16.98 -8.21 6.10
CA PRO A 55 -17.55 -7.75 4.83
C PRO A 55 -16.63 -6.77 4.10
N ALA A 56 -16.12 -5.76 4.81
CA ALA A 56 -15.27 -4.71 4.23
C ALA A 56 -13.95 -5.27 3.68
N THR A 57 -13.33 -6.20 4.40
CA THR A 57 -12.09 -6.85 3.93
C THR A 57 -12.35 -7.73 2.72
N SER A 58 -13.45 -8.48 2.73
CA SER A 58 -13.83 -9.38 1.62
C SER A 58 -14.18 -8.59 0.36
N TRP A 59 -14.93 -7.50 0.52
CA TRP A 59 -15.25 -6.54 -0.53
C TRP A 59 -13.98 -5.95 -1.14
N LEU A 60 -13.03 -5.44 -0.35
CA LEU A 60 -11.79 -4.90 -0.91
C LEU A 60 -10.96 -5.96 -1.65
N ARG A 61 -10.91 -7.19 -1.11
CA ARG A 61 -10.15 -8.30 -1.73
C ARG A 61 -10.67 -8.63 -3.14
N SER A 62 -11.98 -8.53 -3.38
CA SER A 62 -12.54 -8.75 -4.73
C SER A 62 -12.08 -7.68 -5.73
N TYR A 63 -11.96 -6.40 -5.33
CA TYR A 63 -11.37 -5.39 -6.23
C TYR A 63 -9.88 -5.64 -6.50
N LEU A 64 -9.16 -6.22 -5.53
CA LEU A 64 -7.74 -6.51 -5.69
C LEU A 64 -7.47 -7.73 -6.57
N SER A 65 -8.39 -8.69 -6.73
CA SER A 65 -8.25 -9.79 -7.70
C SER A 65 -8.41 -9.30 -9.14
N HIS A 66 -9.44 -8.48 -9.41
CA HIS A 66 -9.78 -8.05 -10.77
C HIS A 66 -8.75 -7.13 -11.45
N VAL A 67 -7.84 -6.50 -10.70
CA VAL A 67 -6.84 -5.58 -11.29
C VAL A 67 -5.65 -6.32 -11.93
N ASN A 68 -5.49 -7.62 -11.69
CA ASN A 68 -4.31 -8.39 -12.11
C ASN A 68 -4.51 -9.32 -13.32
N ASP A 69 -5.65 -9.25 -14.00
CA ASP A 69 -6.06 -10.24 -15.01
C ASP A 69 -5.42 -10.05 -16.41
N SER A 70 -4.14 -9.69 -16.47
CA SER A 70 -3.36 -9.65 -17.72
C SER A 70 -2.24 -10.69 -17.78
N SER A 71 -1.99 -11.44 -16.69
CA SER A 71 -0.92 -12.46 -16.64
C SER A 71 -1.31 -13.81 -16.03
N GLY A 72 -2.60 -14.09 -15.78
CA GLY A 72 -3.08 -15.41 -15.32
C GLY A 72 -2.68 -15.82 -13.88
N GLU A 73 -1.74 -15.13 -13.24
CA GLU A 73 -1.44 -15.30 -11.82
C GLU A 73 -2.12 -14.22 -10.97
N GLU A 74 -3.14 -14.62 -10.20
CA GLU A 74 -3.85 -13.80 -9.21
C GLU A 74 -2.92 -13.44 -8.03
N VAL A 75 -1.99 -12.52 -8.25
CA VAL A 75 -1.07 -12.10 -7.20
C VAL A 75 -1.58 -10.84 -6.52
N HIS A 76 -2.28 -11.00 -5.39
CA HIS A 76 -2.66 -9.87 -4.54
C HIS A 76 -1.42 -9.27 -3.89
N ILE A 77 -0.94 -8.13 -4.40
CA ILE A 77 0.32 -7.49 -3.96
C ILE A 77 0.34 -7.21 -2.45
N LEU A 78 -0.78 -6.75 -1.90
CA LEU A 78 -0.89 -6.49 -0.47
C LEU A 78 -0.74 -7.76 0.36
N SER A 79 -1.22 -8.90 -0.13
CA SER A 79 -1.03 -10.19 0.55
C SER A 79 0.41 -10.72 0.46
N LYS A 80 1.19 -10.28 -0.53
CA LYS A 80 2.63 -10.58 -0.60
C LYS A 80 3.45 -9.70 0.34
N LEU A 81 3.00 -8.46 0.57
CA LEU A 81 3.72 -7.48 1.37
C LEU A 81 3.40 -7.56 2.86
N TYR A 82 2.16 -7.92 3.19
CA TYR A 82 1.66 -7.93 4.56
C TYR A 82 1.10 -9.32 4.86
N SER A 83 1.49 -9.86 6.01
CA SER A 83 1.04 -11.17 6.49
C SER A 83 -0.46 -11.20 6.78
N ASP A 84 -1.00 -10.06 7.24
CA ASP A 84 -2.44 -9.87 7.47
C ASP A 84 -2.87 -8.50 6.95
N VAL A 85 -4.03 -8.47 6.30
CA VAL A 85 -4.66 -7.26 5.75
C VAL A 85 -6.11 -7.23 6.18
N LYS A 86 -6.45 -6.21 6.96
CA LYS A 86 -7.78 -5.93 7.50
C LYS A 86 -8.28 -4.58 7.03
N VAL A 87 -9.56 -4.48 6.72
CA VAL A 87 -10.21 -3.26 6.27
C VAL A 87 -11.26 -2.85 7.29
N LYS A 88 -11.27 -1.57 7.63
CA LYS A 88 -12.31 -0.95 8.46
C LYS A 88 -12.85 0.28 7.74
N THR A 89 -14.16 0.33 7.57
CA THR A 89 -14.85 1.49 7.01
C THR A 89 -15.24 2.44 8.12
N LEU A 90 -15.22 3.73 7.84
CA LEU A 90 -15.74 4.77 8.71
C LEU A 90 -16.72 5.64 7.91
N PHE A 91 -17.94 5.74 8.40
CA PHE A 91 -18.95 6.66 7.91
C PHE A 91 -18.57 8.11 8.24
N LEU A 92 -19.34 9.06 7.71
CA LEU A 92 -19.14 10.47 7.99
C LEU A 92 -19.34 10.76 9.49
N PRO A 93 -18.39 11.43 10.17
CA PRO A 93 -18.50 11.73 11.60
C PRO A 93 -19.58 12.77 11.93
N ALA A 94 -19.93 13.64 10.98
CA ALA A 94 -20.96 14.66 11.08
C ALA A 94 -21.66 14.86 9.72
N THR A 95 -22.87 15.44 9.74
CA THR A 95 -23.66 15.69 8.51
C THR A 95 -23.59 17.13 8.03
N SER A 96 -23.09 18.06 8.85
CA SER A 96 -22.98 19.47 8.51
C SER A 96 -21.57 19.82 8.02
N LYS A 97 -21.49 20.70 7.01
CA LYS A 97 -20.21 21.13 6.43
C LYS A 97 -19.34 21.90 7.43
N SER A 98 -19.95 22.73 8.26
CA SER A 98 -19.21 23.52 9.26
C SER A 98 -18.55 22.63 10.31
N ASP A 99 -19.21 21.52 10.65
CA ASP A 99 -18.68 20.60 11.66
C ASP A 99 -17.63 19.67 11.06
N LEU A 100 -17.82 19.21 9.82
CA LEU A 100 -16.80 18.44 9.09
C LEU A 100 -15.51 19.23 8.84
N GLN A 101 -15.59 20.57 8.76
CA GLN A 101 -14.39 21.43 8.69
C GLN A 101 -13.58 21.43 9.98
N ASP A 102 -14.22 21.27 11.13
CA ASP A 102 -13.56 21.30 12.43
C ASP A 102 -14.30 20.42 13.46
N LEU A 103 -13.98 19.12 13.42
CA LEU A 103 -14.58 18.11 14.30
C LEU A 103 -14.21 18.30 15.78
N SER A 104 -13.18 19.09 16.09
CA SER A 104 -12.74 19.30 17.49
C SER A 104 -13.77 20.06 18.33
N ARG A 105 -14.71 20.75 17.68
CA ARG A 105 -15.81 21.49 18.32
C ARG A 105 -16.96 20.59 18.75
N LEU A 106 -17.07 19.41 18.15
CA LEU A 106 -18.14 18.48 18.44
C LEU A 106 -17.81 17.63 19.65
N GLN A 107 -18.82 17.43 20.50
CA GLN A 107 -18.77 16.44 21.55
C GLN A 107 -19.04 15.04 20.99
N TRP A 108 -18.57 14.01 21.68
CA TRP A 108 -18.75 12.61 21.27
C TRP A 108 -20.22 12.29 20.94
N ASP A 109 -21.16 12.76 21.76
CA ASP A 109 -22.59 12.46 21.57
C ASP A 109 -23.19 13.08 20.31
N GLN A 110 -22.55 14.14 19.79
CA GLN A 110 -22.98 14.85 18.57
C GLN A 110 -22.49 14.18 17.29
N LEU A 111 -21.60 13.19 17.39
CA LEU A 111 -21.16 12.39 16.24
C LEU A 111 -22.27 11.46 15.77
N THR A 112 -22.24 11.11 14.49
CA THR A 112 -23.16 10.14 13.91
C THR A 112 -23.05 8.78 14.63
N PRO A 113 -24.17 8.09 14.85
CA PRO A 113 -24.17 6.81 15.56
C PRO A 113 -23.33 5.74 14.86
N GLU A 114 -23.36 5.71 13.53
CA GLU A 114 -22.59 4.78 12.69
C GLU A 114 -21.08 4.98 12.91
N PHE A 115 -20.61 6.23 12.80
CA PHE A 115 -19.20 6.55 13.02
C PHE A 115 -18.73 6.17 14.42
N LYS A 116 -19.56 6.41 15.45
CA LYS A 116 -19.22 6.02 16.83
C LYS A 116 -19.03 4.53 16.97
N GLN A 117 -19.93 3.74 16.38
CA GLN A 117 -19.86 2.29 16.40
C GLN A 117 -18.61 1.80 15.67
N GLU A 118 -18.42 2.22 14.43
CA GLU A 118 -17.31 1.78 13.59
C GLU A 118 -15.95 2.23 14.14
N LEU A 119 -15.86 3.44 14.69
CA LEU A 119 -14.66 3.92 15.38
C LEU A 119 -14.37 3.13 16.66
N GLY A 120 -15.42 2.73 17.40
CA GLY A 120 -15.30 1.84 18.54
C GLY A 120 -14.71 0.49 18.16
N ASP A 121 -15.20 -0.09 17.07
CA ASP A 121 -14.73 -1.36 16.53
C ASP A 121 -13.30 -1.26 15.98
N LEU A 122 -12.95 -0.16 15.30
CA LEU A 122 -11.59 0.13 14.87
C LEU A 122 -10.64 0.24 16.07
N LYS A 123 -11.00 1.01 17.10
CA LYS A 123 -10.19 1.15 18.31
C LYS A 123 -9.96 -0.20 18.99
N ARG A 124 -11.01 -1.00 19.13
CA ARG A 124 -10.92 -2.35 19.72
C ARG A 124 -9.96 -3.23 18.92
N HIS A 125 -10.15 -3.28 17.60
CA HIS A 125 -9.28 -4.04 16.69
C HIS A 125 -7.82 -3.61 16.78
N VAL A 126 -7.53 -2.30 16.75
CA VAL A 126 -6.15 -1.79 16.86
C VAL A 126 -5.54 -2.19 18.20
N LEU A 127 -6.26 -2.01 19.30
CA LEU A 127 -5.74 -2.33 20.63
C LEU A 127 -5.52 -3.84 20.84
N GLU A 128 -6.39 -4.68 20.30
CA GLU A 128 -6.27 -6.14 20.38
C GLU A 128 -5.20 -6.70 19.43
N SER A 129 -4.93 -6.03 18.30
CA SER A 129 -3.91 -6.42 17.33
C SER A 129 -2.52 -5.82 17.60
N LEU A 130 -2.35 -5.10 18.71
CA LEU A 130 -1.05 -4.55 19.11
C LEU A 130 -0.07 -5.67 19.48
N HIS A 131 0.95 -5.85 18.66
CA HIS A 131 2.06 -6.74 18.93
C HIS A 131 3.37 -5.95 18.89
N ALA A 132 4.28 -6.25 19.82
CA ALA A 132 5.62 -5.70 19.76
C ALA A 132 6.29 -6.16 18.46
N ARG A 133 6.79 -5.23 17.66
CA ARG A 133 7.54 -5.55 16.45
C ARG A 133 8.81 -6.32 16.83
N SER A 134 9.14 -7.39 16.13
CA SER A 134 10.39 -8.13 16.36
C SER A 134 11.56 -7.52 15.57
N PHE A 135 12.76 -7.64 16.12
CA PHE A 135 14.03 -7.29 15.48
C PHE A 135 15.06 -8.33 15.93
N GLU A 136 15.66 -9.07 14.99
CA GLU A 136 16.61 -10.17 15.28
C GLU A 136 16.02 -11.23 16.22
N GLY A 137 14.73 -11.54 16.06
CA GLY A 137 14.01 -12.50 16.90
C GLY A 137 13.57 -11.99 18.28
N GLU A 138 13.98 -10.78 18.69
CA GLU A 138 13.63 -10.18 19.99
C GLU A 138 12.59 -9.06 19.84
N PRO A 139 11.74 -8.81 20.85
CA PRO A 139 10.81 -7.68 20.82
C PRO A 139 11.58 -6.35 20.82
N MET A 140 11.29 -5.53 19.81
CA MET A 140 11.93 -4.25 19.60
C MET A 140 11.58 -3.28 20.74
N ASN A 141 12.61 -2.84 21.44
CA ASN A 141 12.50 -1.79 22.45
C ASN A 141 12.85 -0.41 21.86
N GLY A 142 12.70 0.65 22.66
CA GLY A 142 12.96 2.02 22.21
C GLY A 142 14.40 2.26 21.72
N ARG A 143 15.41 1.57 22.28
CA ARG A 143 16.81 1.69 21.82
C ARG A 143 17.00 1.02 20.47
N THR A 144 16.43 -0.16 20.26
CA THR A 144 16.49 -0.86 18.98
C THR A 144 15.76 -0.07 17.89
N LEU A 145 14.59 0.48 18.21
CA LEU A 145 13.83 1.36 17.31
C LEU A 145 14.65 2.60 16.89
N GLU A 146 15.31 3.27 17.84
CA GLU A 146 16.15 4.44 17.55
C GLU A 146 17.28 4.11 16.57
N ARG A 147 17.95 2.97 16.78
CA ARG A 147 19.01 2.49 15.87
C ARG A 147 18.46 2.20 14.47
N SER A 148 17.32 1.52 14.36
CA SER A 148 16.67 1.24 13.08
C SER A 148 16.30 2.51 12.34
N LEU A 149 15.70 3.50 13.03
CA LEU A 149 15.34 4.79 12.44
C LEU A 149 16.58 5.55 11.96
N ARG A 150 17.64 5.60 12.76
CA ARG A 150 18.89 6.25 12.39
C ARG A 150 19.52 5.61 11.15
N PHE A 151 19.50 4.28 11.07
CA PHE A 151 19.97 3.54 9.90
C PHE A 151 19.16 3.92 8.64
N ILE A 152 17.82 3.92 8.73
CA ILE A 152 16.94 4.28 7.61
C ILE A 152 17.24 5.70 7.11
N VAL A 153 17.33 6.67 8.03
CA VAL A 153 17.58 8.07 7.68
C VAL A 153 18.95 8.24 7.03
N GLN A 154 20.00 7.60 7.55
CA GLN A 154 21.32 7.63 6.94
C GLN A 154 21.33 6.96 5.57
N GLY A 155 20.56 5.88 5.39
CA GLY A 155 20.40 5.23 4.10
C GLY A 155 19.69 6.08 3.07
N LEU A 156 18.62 6.77 3.46
CA LEU A 156 17.93 7.73 2.60
C LEU A 156 18.85 8.87 2.18
N GLN A 157 19.62 9.44 3.11
CA GLN A 157 20.57 10.53 2.82
C GLN A 157 21.69 10.11 1.87
N ARG A 158 22.09 8.84 1.91
CA ARG A 158 23.13 8.28 1.03
C ARG A 158 22.59 7.74 -0.30
N GLY A 159 21.29 7.88 -0.56
CA GLY A 159 20.66 7.33 -1.76
C GLY A 159 20.68 5.79 -1.82
N MET A 160 20.73 5.11 -0.67
CA MET A 160 20.74 3.64 -0.62
C MET A 160 19.42 3.01 -1.09
N PHE A 161 18.33 3.79 -1.11
CA PHE A 161 17.02 3.33 -1.58
C PHE A 161 16.75 3.86 -2.98
N HIS A 162 16.24 3.01 -3.85
CA HIS A 162 15.85 3.43 -5.19
C HIS A 162 14.70 4.43 -5.14
N GLU A 163 14.86 5.55 -5.84
CA GLU A 163 13.75 6.46 -6.07
C GLU A 163 12.73 5.80 -7.01
N LEU A 164 11.46 5.88 -6.62
CA LEU A 164 10.34 5.51 -7.48
C LEU A 164 10.13 6.66 -8.47
N PRO A 165 10.45 6.48 -9.77
CA PRO A 165 10.20 7.50 -10.77
C PRO A 165 8.70 7.72 -10.89
N SER A 166 8.34 8.91 -11.32
CA SER A 166 6.96 9.15 -11.71
C SER A 166 6.57 8.26 -12.89
N LEU A 167 5.28 7.95 -12.97
CA LEU A 167 4.69 7.27 -14.13
C LEU A 167 5.03 8.01 -15.44
N TRP A 168 5.02 9.34 -15.38
CA TRP A 168 5.36 10.18 -16.50
C TRP A 168 6.81 9.98 -16.94
N ALA A 169 7.76 10.04 -16.01
CA ALA A 169 9.18 9.82 -16.31
C ALA A 169 9.43 8.42 -16.92
N THR A 170 8.78 7.40 -16.36
CA THR A 170 8.87 6.03 -16.86
C THR A 170 8.31 5.91 -18.29
N TRP A 171 7.13 6.50 -18.54
CA TRP A 171 6.51 6.49 -19.86
C TRP A 171 7.35 7.26 -20.89
N THR A 172 7.86 8.44 -20.54
CA THR A 172 8.74 9.22 -21.43
C THR A 172 10.00 8.45 -21.78
N GLN A 173 10.62 7.78 -20.80
CA GLN A 173 11.80 6.94 -21.04
C GLN A 173 11.46 5.78 -21.99
N GLN A 174 10.37 5.07 -21.74
CA GLN A 174 9.94 3.95 -22.59
C GLN A 174 9.68 4.40 -24.04
N VAL A 175 8.97 5.51 -24.24
CA VAL A 175 8.69 6.05 -25.58
C VAL A 175 9.98 6.47 -26.29
N ALA A 176 10.93 7.08 -25.56
CA ALA A 176 12.23 7.44 -26.12
C ALA A 176 13.02 6.20 -26.55
N GLU A 177 13.10 5.17 -25.71
CA GLU A 177 13.78 3.90 -26.02
C GLU A 177 13.16 3.19 -27.24
N MET A 178 11.82 3.10 -27.29
CA MET A 178 11.12 2.51 -28.43
C MET A 178 11.36 3.28 -29.72
N SER A 179 11.37 4.62 -29.65
CA SER A 179 11.63 5.48 -30.82
C SER A 179 13.07 5.32 -31.31
N LEU A 180 14.05 5.26 -30.40
CA LEU A 180 15.45 5.01 -30.75
C LEU A 180 15.64 3.64 -31.39
N GLN A 181 15.01 2.59 -30.84
CA GLN A 181 15.05 1.25 -31.44
C GLN A 181 14.45 1.24 -32.84
N ALA A 182 13.31 1.89 -33.04
CA ALA A 182 12.67 1.98 -34.36
C ALA A 182 13.54 2.74 -35.37
N CYS A 183 14.16 3.86 -34.97
CA CYS A 183 15.10 4.60 -35.81
C CYS A 183 16.33 3.75 -36.16
N TRP A 184 16.86 3.00 -35.20
CA TRP A 184 18.02 2.14 -35.41
C TRP A 184 17.71 0.99 -36.38
N GLN A 185 16.56 0.32 -36.20
CA GLN A 185 16.09 -0.71 -37.13
C GLN A 185 15.92 -0.17 -38.55
N ARG A 186 15.29 1.00 -38.69
CA ARG A 186 15.13 1.66 -40.00
C ARG A 186 16.48 1.99 -40.65
N PHE A 187 17.45 2.44 -39.87
CA PHE A 187 18.79 2.74 -40.36
C PHE A 187 19.53 1.47 -40.78
N SER A 188 19.49 0.41 -39.96
CA SER A 188 20.12 -0.87 -40.29
C SER A 188 19.54 -1.46 -41.57
N ASP A 189 18.22 -1.44 -41.74
CA ASP A 189 17.52 -1.95 -42.93
C ASP A 189 17.94 -1.21 -44.21
N ASN A 190 18.08 0.12 -44.14
CA ASN A 190 18.52 0.93 -45.27
C ASN A 190 20.03 0.80 -45.55
N SER A 191 20.85 0.53 -44.52
CA SER A 191 22.32 0.43 -44.66
C SER A 191 22.79 -0.94 -45.15
N LEU A 192 22.00 -2.00 -44.95
CA LEU A 192 22.30 -3.37 -45.40
C LEU A 192 21.81 -3.69 -46.82
N GLY A 193 21.27 -2.71 -47.55
CA GLY A 193 21.07 -2.75 -49.00
C GLY A 193 20.42 -4.03 -49.53
N LYS A 194 19.09 -4.12 -49.41
CA LYS A 194 18.27 -4.67 -50.49
C LYS A 194 17.54 -3.52 -51.18
#